data_AF-A0AAD8BQI7-F1
#
_entry.id   AF-A0AAD8BQI7-F1
#
_cell.length_a   1.000
_cell.length_b   1.000
_cell.length_c   1.000
_cell.angle_alpha   90.00
_cell.angle_beta   90.00
_cell.angle_gamma   90.00
#
_symmetry.space_group_name_H-M   'P 1'
#
loop_
_entity.id
_entity.type
_entity.pdbx_description
1 polymer ?
#
loop_
_entity_poly.entity_id
_entity_poly.type
_entity_poly.pdbx_seq_one_letter_code
_entity_poly.pdbx_strand_id
1 'polypeptide(L)'
;MKPSPTSRPSPAKHKGELLRSTEATMATSAINNSALASVNGSETAVDVAGSEYLWFQSVYLGYLWTALVIGLPGNILIAVVYMTVQQKRTSDWFIFFLSVYDCAVCVFAVPLYLSIETGAWVATGSDLACKIEQFIISTAQVSSVSILGIIAVD
;
A
#
# COMPACT_ATOMS: atom_id res chain seq x y z
N MET A 1 58.02 -54.77 48.35
CA MET A 1 58.69 -55.52 47.27
C MET A 1 57.73 -55.69 46.10
N LYS A 2 58.04 -55.07 44.96
CA LYS A 2 57.71 -55.41 43.55
C LYS A 2 56.24 -55.60 43.06
N PRO A 3 55.96 -55.42 41.73
CA PRO A 3 54.86 -54.57 41.22
C PRO A 3 54.01 -55.15 40.06
N SER A 4 52.96 -54.40 39.62
CA SER A 4 52.28 -54.37 38.29
C SER A 4 51.56 -55.64 37.77
N PRO A 5 50.46 -55.54 36.96
CA PRO A 5 50.57 -55.04 35.59
C PRO A 5 49.48 -54.04 35.14
N THR A 6 49.97 -53.07 34.36
CA THR A 6 49.32 -52.23 33.34
C THR A 6 48.24 -52.93 32.49
N SER A 7 47.07 -52.30 32.35
CA SER A 7 46.13 -52.53 31.25
C SER A 7 46.09 -51.30 30.32
N ARG A 8 46.39 -51.52 29.04
CA ARG A 8 46.31 -50.50 27.96
C ARG A 8 44.85 -50.21 27.61
N PRO A 9 44.44 -48.95 27.37
CA PRO A 9 43.21 -48.68 26.64
C PRO A 9 43.45 -48.75 25.12
N SER A 10 42.45 -49.32 24.44
CA SER A 10 42.42 -49.62 23.01
C SER A 10 42.28 -48.35 22.14
N PRO A 11 42.98 -48.23 20.98
CA PRO A 11 43.09 -46.99 20.19
C PRO A 11 41.85 -46.61 19.35
N ALA A 12 40.76 -47.37 19.40
CA ALA A 12 39.61 -47.19 18.51
C ALA A 12 38.56 -46.15 18.98
N LYS A 13 38.52 -45.80 20.27
CA LYS A 13 37.50 -44.85 20.80
C LYS A 13 37.84 -43.38 20.57
N HIS A 14 39.13 -43.02 20.55
CA HIS A 14 39.55 -41.61 20.51
C HIS A 14 39.32 -40.94 19.15
N LYS A 15 39.29 -41.71 18.05
CA LYS A 15 39.09 -41.18 16.69
C LYS A 15 37.62 -40.83 16.39
N GLY A 16 36.67 -41.49 17.07
CA GLY A 16 35.23 -41.24 16.92
C GLY A 16 34.76 -39.95 17.60
N GLU A 17 35.35 -39.57 18.74
CA GLU A 17 35.02 -38.32 19.44
C GLU A 17 35.61 -37.08 18.74
N LEU A 18 36.79 -37.19 18.14
CA LEU A 18 37.41 -36.08 17.40
C LEU A 18 36.65 -35.76 16.10
N LEU A 19 36.17 -36.77 15.37
CA LEU A 19 35.35 -36.59 14.17
C LEU A 19 33.99 -35.95 14.52
N ARG A 20 33.32 -36.40 15.60
CA ARG A 20 32.08 -35.79 16.09
C ARG A 20 32.23 -34.33 16.54
N SER A 21 33.35 -33.99 17.17
CA SER A 21 33.63 -32.62 17.61
C SER A 21 33.92 -31.68 16.42
N THR A 22 34.55 -32.19 15.36
CA THR A 22 34.82 -31.41 14.14
C THR A 22 33.54 -31.19 13.31
N GLU A 23 32.67 -32.20 13.21
CA GLU A 23 31.36 -32.09 12.54
C GLU A 23 30.42 -31.12 13.27
N ALA A 24 30.40 -31.16 14.60
CA ALA A 24 29.61 -30.23 15.40
C ALA A 24 30.06 -28.77 15.21
N THR A 25 31.37 -28.52 15.17
CA THR A 25 31.92 -27.17 14.99
C THR A 25 31.64 -26.62 13.58
N MET A 26 31.74 -27.47 12.55
CA MET A 26 31.39 -27.09 11.18
C MET A 26 29.88 -26.81 11.03
N ALA A 27 29.01 -27.65 11.62
CA ALA A 27 27.57 -27.42 11.61
C ALA A 27 27.17 -26.11 12.31
N THR A 28 27.78 -25.81 13.47
CA THR A 28 27.54 -24.54 14.18
C THR A 28 28.00 -23.32 13.37
N SER A 29 29.14 -23.42 12.67
CA SER A 29 29.62 -22.33 11.81
C SER A 29 28.73 -22.08 10.59
N ALA A 30 28.18 -23.14 9.99
CA ALA A 30 27.25 -23.04 8.86
C ALA A 30 25.91 -22.44 9.28
N ILE A 31 25.39 -22.82 10.46
CA ILE A 31 24.14 -22.25 11.01
C ILE A 31 24.28 -20.75 11.26
N ASN A 32 25.40 -20.32 11.85
CA ASN A 32 25.63 -18.89 12.14
C ASN A 32 25.74 -18.05 10.86
N ASN A 33 26.44 -18.55 9.84
CA ASN A 33 26.55 -17.85 8.56
C ASN A 33 25.22 -17.76 7.81
N SER A 34 24.39 -18.81 7.92
CA SER A 34 23.06 -18.85 7.31
C SER A 34 22.10 -17.85 7.98
N ALA A 35 22.16 -17.73 9.31
CA ALA A 35 21.37 -16.76 10.05
C ALA A 35 21.78 -15.31 9.73
N LEU A 36 23.08 -15.03 9.64
CA LEU A 36 23.59 -13.69 9.31
C LEU A 36 23.21 -13.25 7.89
N ALA A 37 23.22 -14.18 6.92
CA ALA A 37 22.77 -13.92 5.56
C ALA A 37 21.25 -13.64 5.48
N SER A 38 20.46 -14.31 6.32
CA SER A 38 19.01 -14.09 6.37
C SER A 38 18.63 -12.73 6.97
N VAL A 39 19.41 -12.24 7.94
CA VAL A 39 19.24 -10.91 8.56
C VAL A 39 19.63 -9.81 7.56
N ASN A 40 20.82 -9.89 6.95
CA ASN A 40 21.24 -8.89 5.96
C ASN A 40 20.33 -8.87 4.70
N GLY A 41 19.79 -10.03 4.30
CA GLY A 41 18.87 -10.14 3.18
C GLY A 41 17.45 -9.65 3.47
N SER A 42 17.03 -9.67 4.74
CA SER A 42 15.72 -9.16 5.15
C SER A 42 15.74 -7.66 5.41
N GLU A 43 16.81 -7.11 6.00
CA GLU A 43 16.95 -5.66 6.19
C GLU A 43 16.97 -4.91 4.85
N THR A 44 17.71 -5.41 3.85
CA THR A 44 17.78 -4.79 2.53
C THR A 44 16.49 -4.95 1.71
N ALA A 45 15.78 -6.07 1.81
CA ALA A 45 14.51 -6.26 1.11
C ALA A 45 13.36 -5.43 1.72
N VAL A 46 13.35 -5.27 3.05
CA VAL A 46 12.37 -4.44 3.76
C VAL A 46 12.62 -2.95 3.52
N ASP A 47 13.89 -2.52 3.49
CA ASP A 47 14.23 -1.11 3.21
C ASP A 47 13.96 -0.71 1.75
N VAL A 48 14.20 -1.59 0.78
CA VAL A 48 13.87 -1.31 -0.64
C VAL A 48 12.35 -1.29 -0.85
N ALA A 49 11.60 -2.26 -0.30
CA ALA A 49 10.15 -2.27 -0.40
C ALA A 49 9.51 -1.08 0.34
N GLY A 50 10.05 -0.70 1.50
CA GLY A 50 9.63 0.48 2.25
C GLY A 50 9.93 1.78 1.52
N SER A 51 11.12 1.90 0.93
CA SER A 51 11.51 3.07 0.14
C SER A 51 10.63 3.24 -1.10
N GLU A 52 10.23 2.14 -1.75
CA GLU A 52 9.33 2.24 -2.90
C GLU A 52 7.92 2.69 -2.49
N TYR A 53 7.39 2.14 -1.40
CA TYR A 53 6.07 2.49 -0.91
C TYR A 53 5.94 3.98 -0.52
N LEU A 54 6.99 4.56 0.06
CA LEU A 54 6.97 5.95 0.54
C LEU A 54 6.83 6.99 -0.59
N TRP A 55 7.49 6.78 -1.74
CA TRP A 55 7.37 7.74 -2.84
C TRP A 55 6.00 7.63 -3.52
N PHE A 56 5.48 6.41 -3.69
CA PHE A 56 4.12 6.20 -4.19
C PHE A 56 3.09 6.88 -3.29
N GLN A 57 3.21 6.68 -1.97
CA GLN A 57 2.33 7.29 -1.00
C GLN A 57 2.40 8.82 -1.06
N SER A 58 3.59 9.41 -1.16
CA SER A 58 3.75 10.86 -1.27
C SER A 58 3.12 11.42 -2.56
N VAL A 59 3.27 10.74 -3.69
CA VAL A 59 2.65 11.15 -4.97
C VAL A 59 1.13 11.04 -4.89
N TYR A 60 0.62 9.95 -4.32
CA TYR A 60 -0.81 9.72 -4.15
C TYR A 60 -1.45 10.76 -3.22
N LEU A 61 -0.81 11.07 -2.08
CA LEU A 61 -1.28 12.11 -1.17
C LEU A 61 -1.29 13.48 -1.85
N GLY A 62 -0.25 13.80 -2.63
CA GLY A 62 -0.19 15.02 -3.43
C GLY A 62 -1.32 15.12 -4.47
N TYR A 63 -1.66 14.00 -5.11
CA TYR A 63 -2.82 13.92 -6.01
C TYR A 63 -4.14 14.20 -5.28
N LEU A 64 -4.37 13.60 -4.11
CA LEU A 64 -5.59 13.85 -3.33
C LEU A 64 -5.72 15.31 -2.91
N TRP A 65 -4.63 15.95 -2.47
CA TRP A 65 -4.63 17.37 -2.14
C TRP A 65 -4.92 18.27 -3.34
N THR A 66 -4.30 17.99 -4.49
CA THR A 66 -4.56 18.77 -5.71
C THR A 66 -5.98 18.57 -6.22
N ALA A 67 -6.52 17.36 -6.16
CA ALA A 67 -7.92 17.07 -6.48
C ALA A 67 -8.88 17.88 -5.59
N LEU A 68 -8.58 18.04 -4.30
CA LEU A 68 -9.43 18.82 -3.39
C LEU A 68 -9.30 20.33 -3.63
N VAL A 69 -8.07 20.84 -3.76
CA VAL A 69 -7.80 22.28 -3.90
C VAL A 69 -8.20 22.82 -5.27
N ILE A 70 -8.08 22.02 -6.33
CA ILE A 70 -8.38 22.43 -7.70
C ILE A 70 -9.75 21.93 -8.14
N GLY A 71 -10.03 20.64 -7.89
CA GLY A 71 -11.26 19.99 -8.34
C GLY A 71 -12.49 20.58 -7.67
N LEU A 72 -12.48 20.81 -6.35
CA LEU A 72 -13.65 21.36 -5.67
C LEU A 72 -14.04 22.77 -6.17
N PRO A 73 -13.15 23.80 -6.14
CA PRO A 73 -13.53 25.12 -6.64
C PRO A 73 -13.75 25.14 -8.15
N GLY A 74 -13.00 24.34 -8.92
CA GLY A 74 -13.17 24.25 -10.38
C GLY A 74 -14.54 23.71 -10.76
N ASN A 75 -14.96 22.60 -10.15
CA ASN A 75 -16.26 21.99 -10.43
C ASN A 75 -17.43 22.83 -9.89
N ILE A 76 -17.26 23.50 -8.75
CA ILE A 76 -18.26 24.47 -8.25
C ILE A 76 -18.42 25.63 -9.23
N LEU A 77 -17.31 26.17 -9.76
CA LEU A 77 -17.36 27.27 -10.72
C LEU A 77 -18.11 26.86 -11.99
N ILE A 78 -17.84 25.66 -12.52
CA ILE A 78 -18.57 25.10 -13.67
C ILE A 78 -20.06 25.01 -13.34
N ALA A 79 -20.42 24.41 -12.20
CA ALA A 79 -21.82 24.28 -11.79
C ALA A 79 -22.53 25.65 -11.73
N VAL A 80 -21.89 26.67 -11.13
CA VAL A 80 -22.43 28.03 -11.02
C VAL A 80 -22.58 28.69 -12.39
N VAL A 81 -21.56 28.62 -13.24
CA VAL A 81 -21.61 29.20 -14.60
C VAL A 81 -22.74 28.57 -15.39
N TYR A 82 -22.83 27.24 -15.41
CA TYR A 82 -23.88 26.54 -16.14
C TYR A 82 -25.28 26.78 -15.54
N MET A 83 -25.42 27.05 -14.24
CA MET A 83 -26.70 27.51 -13.70
C MET A 83 -27.15 28.85 -14.31
N THR A 84 -26.23 29.79 -14.54
CA THR A 84 -26.54 31.14 -15.05
C THR A 84 -26.85 31.22 -16.55
N VAL A 85 -26.51 30.19 -17.33
CA VAL A 85 -26.78 30.16 -18.79
C VAL A 85 -28.29 30.04 -19.04
N GLN A 86 -28.86 31.03 -19.74
CA GLN A 86 -30.31 31.13 -20.03
C GLN A 86 -30.78 30.20 -21.15
N GLN A 87 -29.95 29.97 -22.18
CA GLN A 87 -30.22 29.01 -23.26
C GLN A 87 -29.30 27.82 -23.14
N LYS A 88 -29.82 26.70 -22.62
CA LYS A 88 -29.07 25.47 -22.42
C LYS A 88 -29.33 24.48 -23.55
N ARG A 89 -28.27 23.94 -24.14
CA ARG A 89 -28.32 22.72 -24.97
C ARG A 89 -28.34 21.47 -24.09
N THR A 90 -28.68 20.33 -24.66
CA THR A 90 -28.66 19.03 -23.95
C THR A 90 -27.25 18.73 -23.39
N SER A 91 -26.22 19.05 -24.17
CA SER A 91 -24.80 18.95 -23.82
C SER A 91 -24.44 19.79 -22.58
N ASP A 92 -25.04 20.97 -22.41
CA ASP A 92 -24.81 21.85 -21.25
C ASP A 92 -25.35 21.24 -19.95
N TRP A 93 -26.47 20.52 -20.02
CA TRP A 93 -27.01 19.79 -18.86
C TRP A 93 -26.11 18.63 -18.46
N PHE A 94 -25.53 17.92 -19.43
CA PHE A 94 -24.59 16.85 -19.12
C PHE A 94 -23.32 17.37 -18.45
N ILE A 95 -22.76 18.49 -18.91
CA ILE A 95 -21.61 19.14 -18.28
C ILE A 95 -21.96 19.60 -16.85
N PHE A 96 -23.16 20.14 -16.65
CA PHE A 96 -23.64 20.49 -15.32
C PHE A 96 -23.71 19.27 -14.39
N PHE A 97 -24.31 18.15 -14.82
CA PHE A 97 -24.36 16.93 -14.01
C PHE A 97 -22.98 16.38 -13.69
N LEU A 98 -22.07 16.40 -14.66
CA LEU A 98 -20.68 15.97 -14.48
C LEU A 98 -19.99 16.78 -13.38
N SER A 99 -20.16 18.10 -13.38
CA SER A 99 -19.60 18.97 -12.33
C SER A 99 -20.15 18.68 -10.92
N VAL A 100 -21.42 18.26 -10.81
CA VAL A 100 -22.03 17.88 -9.53
C VAL A 100 -21.47 16.55 -9.03
N TYR A 101 -21.32 15.56 -9.90
CA TYR A 101 -20.71 14.28 -9.54
C TYR A 101 -19.25 14.45 -9.13
N ASP A 102 -18.49 15.26 -9.87
CA ASP A 102 -17.08 15.52 -9.54
C ASP A 102 -16.96 16.27 -8.20
N CYS A 103 -17.87 17.20 -7.89
CA CYS A 103 -17.95 17.80 -6.55
C CYS A 103 -18.23 16.75 -5.47
N ALA A 104 -19.20 15.85 -5.69
CA ALA A 104 -19.52 14.80 -4.73
C ALA A 104 -18.31 13.88 -4.46
N VAL A 105 -17.58 13.48 -5.51
CA VAL A 105 -16.35 12.69 -5.37
C VAL A 105 -15.28 13.48 -4.58
N CYS A 106 -15.07 14.76 -4.91
CA CYS A 106 -14.12 15.60 -4.18
C CYS A 106 -14.47 15.78 -2.70
N VAL A 107 -15.77 15.78 -2.33
CA VAL A 107 -16.23 15.98 -0.95
C VAL A 107 -16.26 14.68 -0.14
N PHE A 108 -16.64 13.55 -0.76
CA PHE A 108 -16.85 12.30 -0.02
C PHE A 108 -15.68 11.33 -0.16
N ALA A 109 -15.20 11.10 -1.38
CA ALA A 109 -14.14 10.13 -1.64
C ALA A 109 -12.78 10.64 -1.17
N VAL A 110 -12.40 11.86 -1.56
CA VAL A 110 -11.06 12.39 -1.28
C VAL A 110 -10.76 12.48 0.22
N PRO A 111 -11.65 13.00 1.09
CA PRO A 111 -11.39 13.03 2.54
C PRO A 111 -11.38 11.64 3.16
N LEU A 112 -12.17 10.68 2.63
CA LEU A 112 -12.16 9.31 3.10
C LEU A 112 -10.82 8.64 2.79
N TYR A 113 -10.31 8.75 1.57
CA TYR A 113 -8.98 8.24 1.22
C TYR A 113 -7.86 8.94 2.01
N LEU A 114 -7.92 10.26 2.19
CA LEU A 114 -6.99 10.98 3.06
C LEU A 114 -7.03 10.46 4.50
N SER A 115 -8.21 10.16 5.03
CA SER A 115 -8.35 9.62 6.39
C SER A 115 -7.80 8.20 6.52
N ILE A 116 -7.90 7.39 5.48
CA ILE A 116 -7.31 6.04 5.44
C ILE A 116 -5.79 6.14 5.43
N GLU A 117 -5.23 6.96 4.55
CA GLU A 117 -3.78 7.14 4.40
C GLU A 117 -3.12 7.78 5.63
N THR A 118 -3.82 8.69 6.30
CA THR A 118 -3.34 9.33 7.55
C THR A 118 -3.60 8.49 8.79
N GLY A 119 -4.25 7.33 8.66
CA GLY A 119 -4.63 6.46 9.78
C GLY A 119 -5.79 6.98 10.64
N ALA A 120 -6.34 8.16 10.35
CA ALA A 120 -7.48 8.74 11.06
C ALA A 120 -8.74 7.86 10.96
N TRP A 121 -8.90 7.14 9.84
CA TRP A 121 -10.04 6.26 9.59
C TRP A 121 -10.16 5.12 10.62
N VAL A 122 -9.05 4.66 11.20
CA VAL A 122 -9.07 3.60 12.23
C VAL A 122 -9.85 4.07 13.47
N ALA A 123 -9.83 5.37 13.77
CA ALA A 123 -10.51 5.95 14.92
C ALA A 123 -11.95 6.39 14.62
N THR A 124 -12.24 6.86 13.41
CA THR A 124 -13.53 7.50 13.05
C THR A 124 -14.34 6.77 11.98
N GLY A 125 -13.87 5.61 11.52
CA GLY A 125 -14.46 4.87 10.41
C GLY A 125 -15.89 4.44 10.69
N SER A 126 -16.79 4.71 9.74
CA SER A 126 -18.18 4.26 9.78
C SER A 126 -18.52 3.45 8.53
N ASP A 127 -19.23 2.33 8.73
CA ASP A 127 -19.65 1.42 7.64
C ASP A 127 -20.55 2.14 6.61
N LEU A 128 -21.38 3.07 7.09
CA LEU A 128 -22.25 3.89 6.24
C LEU A 128 -21.44 4.81 5.31
N ALA A 129 -20.41 5.50 5.83
CA ALA A 129 -19.61 6.41 5.02
C ALA A 129 -18.82 5.66 3.93
N CYS A 130 -18.26 4.49 4.25
CA CYS A 130 -17.60 3.62 3.29
C CYS A 130 -18.56 3.17 2.17
N LYS A 131 -19.78 2.74 2.52
CA LYS A 131 -20.79 2.31 1.54
C LYS A 131 -21.26 3.46 0.64
N ILE A 132 -21.50 4.64 1.22
CA ILE A 132 -21.91 5.84 0.49
C ILE A 132 -20.80 6.26 -0.48
N GLU A 133 -19.56 6.25 -0.02
CA GLU A 133 -18.41 6.60 -0.85
C GLU A 133 -18.25 5.65 -2.05
N GLN A 134 -18.29 4.34 -1.81
CA GLN A 134 -18.20 3.33 -2.86
C GLN A 134 -19.34 3.49 -3.88
N PHE A 135 -20.55 3.79 -3.40
CA PHE A 135 -21.70 4.05 -4.26
C PHE A 135 -21.52 5.33 -5.10
N ILE A 136 -21.03 6.41 -4.49
CA ILE A 136 -20.78 7.69 -5.16
C ILE A 136 -19.73 7.53 -6.25
N ILE A 137 -18.59 6.87 -5.98
CA ILE A 137 -17.54 6.65 -6.98
C ILE A 137 -18.06 5.82 -8.14
N SER A 138 -18.73 4.71 -7.84
CA SER A 138 -19.22 3.81 -8.89
C SER A 138 -20.23 4.52 -9.80
N THR A 139 -21.14 5.29 -9.19
CA THR A 139 -22.14 6.07 -9.93
C THR A 139 -21.49 7.20 -10.73
N ALA A 140 -20.56 7.94 -10.12
CA ALA A 140 -19.83 9.02 -10.78
C ALA A 140 -19.07 8.49 -12.00
N GLN A 141 -18.31 7.40 -11.87
CA GLN A 141 -17.57 6.81 -12.99
C GLN A 141 -18.47 6.40 -14.15
N VAL A 142 -19.55 5.65 -13.86
CA VAL A 142 -20.49 5.21 -14.91
C VAL A 142 -21.17 6.41 -15.58
N SER A 143 -21.58 7.40 -14.78
CA SER A 143 -22.21 8.61 -15.29
C SER A 143 -21.27 9.45 -16.15
N SER A 144 -20.03 9.67 -15.71
CA SER A 144 -19.02 10.46 -16.42
C SER A 144 -18.64 9.80 -17.74
N VAL A 145 -18.42 8.47 -17.77
CA VAL A 145 -18.14 7.76 -19.02
C VAL A 145 -19.32 7.85 -19.99
N SER A 146 -20.55 7.71 -19.49
CA SER A 146 -21.75 7.81 -20.32
C SER A 146 -21.93 9.23 -20.87
N ILE A 147 -21.74 10.25 -20.04
CA ILE A 147 -21.83 11.67 -20.41
C ILE A 147 -20.76 12.02 -21.45
N LEU A 148 -19.50 11.66 -21.21
CA LEU A 148 -18.42 11.89 -22.17
C LEU A 148 -18.67 11.16 -23.48
N GLY A 149 -19.24 9.94 -23.42
CA GLY A 149 -19.65 9.19 -24.60
C GLY A 149 -20.74 9.90 -25.40
N ILE A 150 -21.76 10.44 -24.72
CA ILE A 150 -22.84 11.20 -25.38
C ILE A 150 -22.31 12.51 -25.98
N ILE A 151 -21.49 13.26 -25.24
CA ILE A 151 -20.87 14.50 -25.73
C ILE A 151 -19.97 14.26 -26.94
N ALA A 152 -19.30 13.10 -27.01
CA ALA A 152 -18.46 12.76 -28.16
C ALA A 152 -19.27 12.42 -29.42
N VAL A 153 -20.54 12.03 -29.27
CA VAL A 153 -21.45 11.66 -30.37
C VAL A 153 -22.32 12.83 -30.81
N ASP A 154 -22.70 13.71 -29.88
CA ASP A 154 -23.41 14.99 -30.13
C ASP A 154 -22.55 15.99 -30.91
#